data_AF-A0A976JJW3-F1
#
_entry.id   AF-A0A976JJW3-F1
#
_cell.length_a   1.000
_cell.length_b   1.000
_cell.length_c   1.000
_cell.angle_alpha   90.00
_cell.angle_beta   90.00
_cell.angle_gamma   90.00
#
_symmetry.space_group_name_H-M   'P 1'
#
loop_
_entity.id
_entity.type
_entity.pdbx_description
1 polymer ?
#
loop_
_entity_poly.entity_id
_entity_poly.type
_entity_poly.pdbx_seq_one_letter_code
_entity_poly.pdbx_strand_id
1 'polypeptide(L)'
;MKNISKLQFLYLFLAFLGLLLTWTQNIYYLNPESGGLLQFIRDTFVNRASTSITLDIVVLFVVCCIWMVIEGRKLKMKNIWLYIIGGLCVAISVSFPLFLYFRESKLRALNIR
;
A
#
# COMPACT_ATOMS: atom_id res chain seq x y z
N MET A 1 4.86 -12.96 -23.65
CA MET A 1 4.46 -12.01 -22.57
C MET A 1 3.06 -12.38 -22.11
N LYS A 2 2.80 -12.62 -20.82
CA LYS A 2 1.43 -12.92 -20.34
C LYS A 2 0.56 -11.67 -20.55
N ASN A 3 -0.61 -11.84 -21.18
CA ASN A 3 -1.56 -10.73 -21.34
C ASN A 3 -2.08 -10.27 -19.97
N ILE A 4 -1.84 -9.00 -19.65
CA ILE A 4 -2.32 -8.33 -18.43
C ILE A 4 -3.82 -8.07 -18.60
N SER A 5 -4.63 -8.39 -17.59
CA SER A 5 -6.04 -7.99 -17.61
C SER A 5 -6.29 -6.54 -17.29
N LYS A 6 -7.49 -6.08 -17.66
CA LYS A 6 -8.06 -4.80 -17.21
C LYS A 6 -7.91 -4.59 -15.70
N LEU A 7 -8.18 -5.60 -14.87
CA LEU A 7 -8.11 -5.49 -13.42
C LEU A 7 -6.67 -5.37 -12.91
N GLN A 8 -5.74 -6.19 -13.43
CA GLN A 8 -4.32 -6.06 -13.12
C GLN A 8 -3.76 -4.71 -13.55
N PHE A 9 -4.14 -4.23 -14.73
CA PHE A 9 -3.74 -2.91 -15.20
C PHE A 9 -4.24 -1.81 -14.26
N LEU A 10 -5.51 -1.88 -13.84
CA LEU A 10 -6.07 -0.94 -12.88
C LEU A 10 -5.29 -0.94 -11.55
N TYR A 11 -4.96 -2.11 -11.00
CA TYR A 11 -4.18 -2.20 -9.77
C TYR A 11 -2.78 -1.62 -9.91
N LEU A 12 -2.12 -1.88 -11.05
CA LEU A 12 -0.79 -1.31 -11.32
C LEU A 12 -0.86 0.22 -11.49
N PHE A 13 -1.88 0.71 -12.20
CA PHE A 13 -2.14 2.14 -12.35
C PHE A 13 -2.41 2.81 -11.00
N LEU A 14 -3.26 2.22 -10.15
CA LEU A 14 -3.54 2.74 -8.82
C LEU A 14 -2.31 2.69 -7.90
N ALA A 15 -1.48 1.65 -7.99
CA ALA A 15 -0.21 1.60 -7.27
C ALA A 15 0.71 2.75 -7.68
N PHE A 16 0.82 3.00 -8.99
CA PHE A 16 1.62 4.09 -9.54
C PHE A 16 1.08 5.47 -9.14
N LEU A 17 -0.24 5.67 -9.24
CA LEU A 17 -0.89 6.91 -8.85
C LEU A 17 -0.72 7.15 -7.34
N GLY A 18 -0.94 6.13 -6.52
CA GLY A 18 -0.69 6.18 -5.08
C GLY A 18 0.75 6.58 -4.78
N LEU A 19 1.72 6.04 -5.51
CA LEU A 19 3.13 6.35 -5.33
C LEU A 19 3.38 7.83 -5.63
N LEU A 20 2.92 8.34 -6.77
CA LEU A 20 3.09 9.75 -7.14
C LEU A 20 2.43 10.69 -6.11
N LEU A 21 1.20 10.38 -5.71
CA LEU A 21 0.45 11.24 -4.80
C LEU A 21 1.06 11.27 -3.40
N THR A 22 1.48 10.13 -2.84
CA THR A 22 2.03 10.11 -1.48
C THR A 22 3.49 10.50 -1.44
N TRP A 23 4.31 10.11 -2.43
CA TRP A 23 5.74 10.42 -2.40
C TRP A 23 6.05 11.88 -2.66
N THR A 24 5.24 12.57 -3.47
CA THR A 24 5.40 14.03 -3.62
C THR A 24 5.30 14.75 -2.28
N GLN A 25 4.46 14.26 -1.36
CA GLN A 25 4.34 14.80 0.00
C GLN A 25 5.47 14.31 0.91
N ASN A 26 5.82 13.02 0.87
CA ASN A 26 6.87 12.47 1.73
C ASN A 26 8.25 13.07 1.43
N ILE A 27 8.53 13.41 0.16
CA ILE A 27 9.80 14.04 -0.25
C ILE A 27 10.01 15.39 0.46
N TYR A 28 8.94 16.14 0.75
CA TYR A 28 9.04 17.38 1.51
C TYR A 28 9.69 17.15 2.88
N TYR A 29 9.35 16.05 3.55
CA TYR A 29 9.89 15.67 4.86
C TYR A 29 11.25 14.96 4.80
N LEU A 30 11.82 14.73 3.61
CA LEU A 30 13.21 14.28 3.47
C LEU A 30 14.21 15.44 3.58
N ASN A 31 13.75 16.69 3.44
CA ASN A 31 14.59 17.86 3.65
C ASN A 31 14.93 17.98 5.15
N PRO A 32 16.22 18.11 5.54
CA PRO A 32 16.59 18.33 6.94
C PRO A 32 15.88 19.52 7.61
N GLU A 33 15.51 20.55 6.84
CA GLU A 33 14.84 21.75 7.36
C GLU A 33 13.37 21.52 7.73
N SER A 34 12.72 20.48 7.18
CA SER A 34 11.31 20.18 7.45
C SER A 34 11.12 19.25 8.67
N GLY A 35 12.19 18.93 9.41
CA GLY A 35 12.12 18.20 10.68
C GLY A 35 11.95 16.67 10.55
N GLY A 36 11.99 16.14 9.33
CA GLY A 36 12.07 14.69 9.10
C GLY A 36 10.79 13.92 9.43
N LEU A 37 10.97 12.62 9.67
CA LEU A 37 9.87 11.70 10.02
C LEU A 37 9.13 12.09 11.30
N LEU A 38 9.82 12.65 12.30
CA LEU A 38 9.17 13.04 13.55
C LEU A 38 8.21 14.21 13.34
N GLN A 39 8.60 15.18 12.52
CA GLN A 39 7.73 16.31 12.17
C GLN A 39 6.56 15.85 11.31
N PHE A 40 6.79 14.97 10.33
CA PHE A 40 5.72 14.33 9.55
C PHE A 40 4.65 13.70 10.45
N ILE A 41 5.07 12.90 11.45
CA ILE A 41 4.14 12.29 12.40
C ILE A 41 3.41 13.35 13.22
N ARG A 42 4.07 14.43 13.66
CA ARG A 42 3.37 15.50 14.40
C ARG A 42 2.29 16.17 13.54
N ASP A 43 2.60 16.42 12.27
CA ASP A 43 1.68 17.10 11.35
C ASP A 43 0.46 16.25 10.99
N THR A 44 0.59 14.91 11.00
CA THR A 44 -0.58 14.04 10.85
C THR A 44 -1.54 14.10 12.04
N PHE A 45 -1.10 14.59 13.21
CA PHE A 45 -1.93 14.77 14.42
C PHE A 45 -2.19 16.25 14.80
N VAL A 46 -1.88 17.21 13.93
CA VAL A 46 -1.95 18.65 14.26
C VAL A 46 -3.38 19.15 14.57
N ASN A 47 -4.41 18.55 13.97
CA ASN A 47 -5.79 18.90 14.25
C ASN A 47 -6.71 17.67 14.22
N ARG A 48 -8.00 17.86 14.57
CA ARG A 48 -8.97 16.76 14.64
C ARG A 48 -9.21 16.08 13.29
N ALA A 49 -9.19 16.83 12.18
CA ALA A 49 -9.41 16.27 10.85
C ALA A 49 -8.23 15.40 10.40
N SER A 50 -6.99 15.90 10.55
CA SER A 50 -5.78 15.13 10.22
C SER A 50 -5.65 13.88 11.10
N THR A 51 -5.96 14.01 12.39
CA THR A 51 -5.97 12.89 13.35
C THR A 51 -6.98 11.82 12.93
N SER A 52 -8.20 12.23 12.55
CA SER A 52 -9.23 11.29 12.08
C SER A 52 -8.76 10.50 10.86
N ILE A 53 -8.17 11.15 9.86
CA ILE A 53 -7.65 10.50 8.65
C ILE A 53 -6.49 9.55 9.00
N THR A 54 -5.61 9.96 9.91
CA THR A 54 -4.48 9.12 10.34
C THR A 54 -4.94 7.85 11.04
N LEU A 55 -5.90 7.96 11.96
CA LEU A 55 -6.46 6.80 12.66
C LEU A 55 -7.21 5.88 11.69
N ASP A 56 -8.00 6.44 10.76
CA ASP A 56 -8.68 5.67 9.73
C ASP A 56 -7.70 4.86 8.88
N ILE A 57 -6.62 5.50 8.40
CA ILE A 57 -5.58 4.84 7.60
C ILE A 57 -4.83 3.76 8.41
N VAL A 58 -4.56 3.98 9.69
CA VAL A 58 -3.91 2.98 10.55
C VAL A 58 -4.79 1.74 10.71
N VAL A 59 -6.08 1.92 10.97
CA VAL A 59 -7.03 0.80 11.08
C VAL A 59 -7.15 0.07 9.74
N LEU A 60 -7.29 0.80 8.64
CA LEU A 60 -7.33 0.24 7.29
C LEU A 60 -6.06 -0.56 6.97
N PHE A 61 -4.89 -0.03 7.33
CA PHE A 61 -3.60 -0.69 7.15
C PHE A 61 -3.56 -2.05 7.85
N VAL A 62 -3.96 -2.12 9.12
CA VAL A 62 -3.98 -3.37 9.90
C VAL A 62 -4.92 -4.39 9.25
N VAL A 63 -6.12 -3.98 8.84
CA VAL A 63 -7.08 -4.86 8.16
C VAL A 63 -6.52 -5.37 6.84
N CYS A 64 -5.93 -4.50 6.02
CA CYS A 64 -5.26 -4.88 4.78
C CYS A 64 -4.12 -5.87 5.03
N CYS A 65 -3.28 -5.65 6.04
CA CYS A 65 -2.19 -6.57 6.40
C CYS A 65 -2.72 -7.96 6.77
N ILE A 66 -3.72 -8.04 7.65
CA ILE A 66 -4.35 -9.30 8.05
C ILE A 66 -4.90 -10.02 6.81
N TRP A 67 -5.65 -9.29 5.97
CA TRP A 67 -6.23 -9.86 4.76
C TRP A 67 -5.18 -10.34 3.77
N MET A 68 -4.12 -9.56 3.51
CA MET A 68 -3.01 -9.95 2.62
C MET A 68 -2.33 -11.23 3.11
N VAL A 69 -2.15 -11.39 4.42
CA VAL A 69 -1.56 -12.61 5.00
C VAL A 69 -2.48 -13.82 4.81
N ILE A 70 -3.76 -13.68 5.14
CA ILE A 70 -4.75 -14.76 4.99
C ILE A 70 -4.85 -15.18 3.52
N GLU A 71 -5.05 -14.22 2.62
CA GLU A 71 -5.24 -14.46 1.20
C GLU A 71 -3.97 -15.00 0.53
N GLY A 72 -2.82 -14.40 0.86
CA GLY A 72 -1.54 -14.86 0.32
C GLY A 72 -1.22 -16.28 0.77
N ARG A 73 -1.56 -16.67 2.01
CA ARG A 73 -1.42 -18.06 2.47
C ARG A 73 -2.35 -19.01 1.72
N LYS A 74 -3.62 -18.65 1.52
CA LYS A 74 -4.58 -19.44 0.73
C LYS A 74 -4.08 -19.71 -0.69
N LEU A 75 -3.50 -18.68 -1.33
CA LEU A 75 -2.99 -18.77 -2.70
C LEU A 75 -1.53 -19.26 -2.80
N LYS A 76 -0.93 -19.70 -1.68
CA LYS A 76 0.48 -20.14 -1.59
C LYS A 76 1.45 -19.12 -2.20
N MET A 77 1.18 -17.83 -1.97
CA MET A 77 2.05 -16.73 -2.36
C MET A 77 3.29 -16.68 -1.47
N LYS A 78 4.46 -16.48 -2.08
CA LYS A 78 5.72 -16.27 -1.36
C LYS A 78 5.89 -14.78 -1.04
N ASN A 79 6.66 -14.48 -0.01
CA ASN A 79 7.12 -13.13 0.33
C ASN A 79 6.01 -12.09 0.62
N ILE A 80 4.91 -12.51 1.24
CA ILE A 80 3.80 -11.58 1.61
C ILE A 80 4.30 -10.44 2.52
N TRP A 81 5.31 -10.73 3.35
CA TRP A 81 5.97 -9.76 4.22
C TRP A 81 6.54 -8.54 3.47
N LEU A 82 6.95 -8.69 2.20
CA LEU A 82 7.43 -7.56 1.40
C LEU A 82 6.32 -6.52 1.18
N TYR A 83 5.07 -6.94 1.01
CA TYR A 83 3.95 -6.02 0.86
C TYR A 83 3.60 -5.34 2.19
N ILE A 84 3.76 -6.03 3.31
CA ILE A 84 3.56 -5.41 4.63
C ILE A 84 4.63 -4.35 4.88
N ILE A 85 5.92 -4.70 4.68
CA ILE A 85 7.02 -3.75 4.85
C ILE A 85 6.90 -2.60 3.84
N GLY A 86 6.54 -2.88 2.59
CA GLY A 86 6.25 -1.85 1.59
C GLY A 86 5.13 -0.91 2.02
N GLY A 87 4.10 -1.41 2.70
CA GLY A 87 3.03 -0.58 3.23
C GLY A 87 3.48 0.37 4.35
N LEU A 88 4.43 -0.07 5.19
CA LEU A 88 5.05 0.74 6.25
C LEU A 88 6.07 1.75 5.70
N CYS A 89 6.91 1.35 4.75
CA CYS A 89 8.01 2.17 4.25
C CYS A 89 7.61 3.12 3.12
N VAL A 90 6.60 2.77 2.32
CA VAL A 90 6.20 3.51 1.12
C VAL A 90 4.84 4.16 1.37
N ALA A 91 3.78 3.34 1.35
CA ALA A 91 2.40 3.67 1.69
C ALA A 91 1.53 2.44 1.42
N ILE A 92 0.49 2.23 2.23
CA ILE A 92 -0.46 1.14 2.00
C ILE A 92 -1.22 1.30 0.68
N SER A 93 -1.47 2.53 0.25
CA SER A 93 -2.11 2.87 -1.03
C SER A 93 -1.31 2.43 -2.26
N VAL A 94 -0.01 2.11 -2.10
CA VAL A 94 0.85 1.56 -3.15
C VAL A 94 0.97 0.05 -2.99
N SER A 95 1.29 -0.38 -1.77
CA SER A 95 1.61 -1.78 -1.51
C SER A 95 0.42 -2.72 -1.65
N PHE A 96 -0.77 -2.26 -1.24
CA PHE A 96 -1.98 -3.07 -1.33
C PHE A 96 -2.44 -3.31 -2.78
N PRO A 97 -2.55 -2.29 -3.66
CA PRO A 97 -2.83 -2.55 -5.08
C PRO A 97 -1.76 -3.43 -5.74
N LEU A 98 -0.49 -3.26 -5.39
CA LEU A 98 0.57 -4.14 -5.91
C LEU A 98 0.37 -5.59 -5.47
N PHE A 99 -0.01 -5.84 -4.21
CA PHE A 99 -0.41 -7.17 -3.75
C PHE A 99 -1.57 -7.73 -4.59
N LEU A 100 -2.61 -6.91 -4.84
CA LEU A 100 -3.77 -7.32 -5.64
C LEU A 100 -3.40 -7.69 -7.08
N TYR A 101 -2.44 -6.98 -7.70
CA TYR A 101 -1.90 -7.34 -9.02
C TYR A 101 -1.31 -8.76 -9.05
N PHE A 102 -0.48 -9.10 -8.05
CA PHE A 102 0.14 -10.42 -7.96
C PHE A 102 -0.85 -11.50 -7.53
N ARG A 103 -1.82 -11.16 -6.67
CA ARG A 103 -2.94 -12.02 -6.29
C ARG A 103 -3.73 -12.44 -7.53
N GLU A 104 -4.11 -11.49 -8.38
CA GLU A 104 -4.84 -11.75 -9.62
C GLU A 104 -4.04 -12.63 -10.59
N SER A 105 -2.71 -12.43 -10.64
CA SER A 105 -1.81 -13.29 -11.40
C SER A 105 -1.81 -14.74 -10.92
N LYS A 106 -1.94 -14.95 -9.60
CA LYS A 106 -2.00 -16.28 -8.98
C LYS A 106 -3.35 -16.95 -9.16
N LEU A 107 -4.45 -16.22 -8.98
CA LEU A 107 -5.81 -16.73 -9.21
C LEU A 107 -5.97 -17.28 -10.63
N ARG A 108 -5.50 -16.53 -11.63
CA ARG A 108 -5.47 -16.96 -13.03
C ARG A 108 -4.63 -18.21 -13.26
N ALA A 109 -3.46 -18.28 -12.63
CA ALA A 109 -2.59 -19.44 -12.76
C ALA A 109 -3.21 -20.70 -12.14
N LEU A 110 -4.10 -20.54 -11.16
CA LEU A 110 -4.82 -21.61 -10.49
C LEU A 110 -6.21 -21.88 -11.09
N ASN A 111 -6.62 -21.15 -12.14
CA ASN A 111 -7.98 -21.18 -12.71
C ASN A 111 -9.11 -20.94 -11.68
N ILE A 112 -8.83 -20.21 -10.62
CA ILE A 112 -9.82 -19.78 -9.64
C ILE A 112 -10.29 -18.40 -10.12
N ARG A 113 -11.54 -18.30 -10.61
CA ARG A 113 -12.18 -17.01 -10.96
C ARG A 113 -13.03 -16.52 -9.82
#